data_AF-A0A950BNS6-F1
#
_entry.id   AF-A0A950BNS6-F1
#
_cell.length_a   1.000
_cell.length_b   1.000
_cell.length_c   1.000
_cell.angle_alpha   90.00
_cell.angle_beta   90.00
_cell.angle_gamma   90.00
#
_symmetry.space_group_name_H-M   'P 1'
#
loop_
_entity.id
_entity.type
_entity.pdbx_description
1 polymer ?
#
loop_
_entity_poly.entity_id
_entity_poly.type
_entity_poly.pdbx_seq_one_letter_code
_entity_poly.pdbx_strand_id
1 'polypeptide(L)'
;MPPYVRLGSIPRKRHIAHSHQPGYKGEGIYYEEVVTTAGFARAYSLVYHLRPPTRVVRLEPAGTATLELGDEPMLRHHHIRTKNIHRSGDPITGRVPLLCNDDVTLYRCRAEKPQEE
;
A
#
# COMPACT_ATOMS: atom_id res chain seq x y z
N MET A 1 14.98 10.53 13.82
CA MET A 1 14.67 9.14 13.41
C MET A 1 15.68 8.75 12.34
N PRO A 2 16.45 7.66 12.47
CA PRO A 2 17.44 7.34 11.45
C PRO A 2 16.74 7.05 10.10
N PRO A 3 17.29 7.52 8.97
CA PRO A 3 16.62 7.43 7.66
C PRO A 3 16.52 6.00 7.10
N TYR A 4 17.25 5.05 7.69
CA TYR A 4 17.26 3.66 7.26
C TYR A 4 16.90 2.75 8.41
N VAL A 5 15.79 2.04 8.24
CA VAL A 5 15.31 1.00 9.15
C VAL A 5 15.68 -0.35 8.56
N ARG A 6 16.18 -1.27 9.39
CA ARG A 6 16.45 -2.67 9.03
C ARG A 6 15.56 -3.55 9.90
N LEU A 7 14.80 -4.44 9.27
CA LEU A 7 13.89 -5.37 9.95
C LEU A 7 14.04 -6.76 9.31
N GLY A 8 13.96 -7.79 10.14
CA GLY A 8 14.09 -9.19 9.70
C GLY A 8 15.51 -9.59 9.31
N SER A 9 15.62 -10.71 8.59
CA SER A 9 16.89 -11.23 8.10
C SER A 9 17.33 -10.46 6.86
N ILE A 10 18.52 -9.88 6.90
CA ILE A 10 19.10 -9.10 5.80
C ILE A 10 20.55 -9.58 5.62
N PRO A 11 21.00 -9.86 4.38
CA PRO A 11 22.36 -10.30 4.15
C PRO A 11 23.38 -9.21 4.48
N ARG A 12 24.61 -9.62 4.82
CA ARG A 12 25.71 -8.71 5.15
C ARG A 12 26.07 -7.75 4.00
N LYS A 13 25.94 -8.21 2.76
CA LYS A 13 26.14 -7.46 1.52
C LYS A 13 24.90 -7.62 0.65
N ARG A 14 24.56 -6.60 -0.12
CA ARG A 14 23.49 -6.63 -1.13
C ARG A 14 23.88 -7.52 -2.31
N HIS A 15 22.90 -8.04 -3.05
CA HIS A 15 23.13 -8.82 -4.28
C HIS A 15 24.03 -10.04 -4.03
N ILE A 16 23.79 -10.73 -2.92
CA ILE A 16 24.37 -12.04 -2.63
C ILE A 16 23.23 -13.02 -2.37
N ALA A 17 23.50 -14.31 -2.55
CA ALA A 17 22.57 -15.34 -2.12
C ALA A 17 22.33 -15.24 -0.61
N HIS A 18 21.10 -14.93 -0.23
CA HIS A 18 20.65 -14.91 1.16
C HIS A 18 19.93 -16.23 1.44
N SER A 19 20.59 -17.13 2.18
CA SER A 19 20.12 -18.49 2.40
C SER A 19 18.92 -18.55 3.35
N HIS A 20 17.97 -19.43 3.05
CA HIS A 20 16.82 -19.79 3.89
C HIS A 20 16.51 -21.27 3.70
N GLN A 21 16.03 -21.99 4.71
CA GLN A 21 15.59 -23.38 4.54
C GLN A 21 14.24 -23.64 5.22
N PRO A 22 13.31 -24.35 4.55
CA PRO A 22 13.34 -24.72 3.13
C PRO A 22 13.14 -23.48 2.23
N GLY A 23 13.64 -23.52 0.98
CA GLY A 23 13.23 -22.54 -0.03
C GLY A 23 11.80 -22.77 -0.49
N TYR A 24 11.19 -21.80 -1.16
CA TYR A 24 9.83 -21.93 -1.70
C TYR A 24 9.69 -23.08 -2.69
N LYS A 25 10.66 -23.29 -3.59
CA LYS A 25 10.76 -24.48 -4.46
C LYS A 25 11.99 -25.34 -4.14
N GLY A 26 12.49 -25.26 -2.90
CA GLY A 26 13.67 -26.00 -2.46
C GLY A 26 15.02 -25.37 -2.83
N GLU A 27 15.05 -24.20 -3.46
CA GLU A 27 16.28 -23.47 -3.82
C GLU A 27 17.11 -22.97 -2.62
N GLY A 28 16.49 -22.90 -1.44
CA GLY A 28 17.17 -22.55 -0.21
C GLY A 28 17.58 -21.07 -0.09
N ILE A 29 16.86 -20.15 -0.74
CA ILE A 29 17.17 -18.70 -0.73
C ILE A 29 15.92 -17.84 -0.58
N TYR A 30 16.11 -16.60 -0.08
CA TYR A 30 15.13 -15.53 -0.21
C TYR A 30 15.19 -14.90 -1.60
N TYR A 31 14.07 -14.35 -2.07
CA TYR A 31 13.98 -13.61 -3.34
C TYR A 31 14.18 -12.12 -3.11
N GLU A 32 15.16 -11.51 -3.77
CA GLU A 32 15.45 -10.07 -3.66
C GLU A 32 14.55 -9.26 -4.62
N GLU A 33 13.92 -8.18 -4.12
CA GLU A 33 13.20 -7.18 -4.93
C GLU A 33 13.69 -5.76 -4.57
N VAL A 34 13.80 -4.91 -5.59
CA VAL A 34 14.10 -3.48 -5.45
C VAL A 34 12.79 -2.70 -5.48
N VAL A 35 12.37 -2.17 -4.33
CA VAL A 35 11.19 -1.28 -4.22
C VAL A 35 11.66 0.17 -4.30
N THR A 36 11.17 0.92 -5.28
CA THR A 36 11.65 2.27 -5.58
C THR A 36 10.54 3.22 -6.00
N THR A 37 10.79 4.52 -5.80
CA THR A 37 9.87 5.61 -6.17
C THR A 37 10.13 6.19 -7.57
N ALA A 38 11.31 5.97 -8.16
CA ALA A 38 11.65 6.46 -9.50
C ALA A 38 12.80 5.67 -10.13
N GLY A 39 12.61 4.36 -10.30
CA GLY A 39 13.64 3.47 -10.85
C GLY A 39 14.92 3.50 -9.99
N PHE A 40 16.06 3.83 -10.58
CA PHE A 40 17.34 3.87 -9.83
C PHE A 40 17.77 5.28 -9.39
N ALA A 41 16.94 6.31 -9.64
CA ALA A 41 17.31 7.70 -9.44
C ALA A 41 16.89 8.29 -8.08
N ARG A 42 16.03 7.60 -7.31
CA ARG A 42 15.51 8.07 -6.01
C ARG A 42 15.64 6.99 -4.94
N ALA A 43 15.09 7.29 -3.77
CA ALA A 43 15.07 6.38 -2.63
C ALA A 43 14.50 5.02 -3.04
N TYR A 44 15.22 3.98 -2.63
CA TYR A 44 14.85 2.59 -2.82
C TYR A 44 15.18 1.77 -1.58
N SER A 45 14.47 0.66 -1.45
CA SER A 45 14.69 -0.37 -0.44
C SER A 45 14.92 -1.72 -1.14
N LEU A 46 15.83 -2.52 -0.60
CA LEU A 46 15.95 -3.93 -0.97
C LEU A 46 15.15 -4.76 0.03
N VAL A 47 14.23 -5.55 -0.48
CA VAL A 47 13.37 -6.45 0.29
C VAL A 47 13.70 -7.89 -0.09
N TYR A 48 13.63 -8.79 0.88
CA TYR A 48 13.96 -10.21 0.71
C TYR A 48 12.72 -11.04 1.09
N HIS A 49 12.09 -11.67 0.10
CA HIS A 49 10.82 -12.37 0.26
C HIS A 49 11.04 -13.87 0.43
N LEU A 50 10.15 -14.50 1.21
CA LEU A 50 10.08 -15.96 1.31
C LEU A 50 9.57 -16.63 0.02
N ARG A 51 8.80 -15.89 -0.80
CA ARG A 51 8.23 -16.35 -2.07
C ARG A 51 8.40 -15.23 -3.11
N PRO A 52 8.54 -15.54 -4.41
CA PRO A 52 8.66 -14.49 -5.42
C PRO A 52 7.41 -13.59 -5.42
N PRO A 53 7.57 -12.25 -5.33
CA PRO A 53 6.44 -11.32 -5.35
C PRO A 53 5.77 -11.25 -6.73
N THR A 54 6.45 -11.71 -7.78
CA THR A 54 5.94 -11.78 -9.17
C THR A 54 4.92 -12.88 -9.42
N ARG A 55 4.52 -13.63 -8.39
CA ARG A 55 3.52 -14.71 -8.49
C ARG A 55 2.11 -14.13 -8.56
N VAL A 56 1.71 -13.71 -9.76
CA VAL A 56 0.35 -13.26 -10.05
C VAL A 56 -0.35 -14.34 -10.88
N VAL A 57 -1.48 -14.86 -10.37
CA VAL A 57 -2.28 -15.90 -11.06
C VAL A 57 -3.33 -15.29 -11.98
N ARG A 58 -3.94 -14.18 -11.55
CA ARG A 58 -5.01 -13.50 -12.27
C ARG A 58 -5.01 -12.01 -11.89
N LEU A 59 -5.39 -11.17 -12.84
CA LEU A 59 -5.70 -9.76 -12.62
C LEU A 59 -7.12 -9.51 -13.09
N GLU A 60 -7.88 -8.77 -12.30
CA GLU A 60 -9.24 -8.34 -12.63
C GLU A 60 -9.45 -6.89 -12.22
N PRO A 61 -10.36 -6.17 -12.88
CA PRO A 61 -10.78 -4.85 -12.43
C PRO A 61 -11.36 -4.92 -11.01
N ALA A 62 -10.85 -4.07 -10.11
CA ALA A 62 -11.35 -3.94 -8.74
C ALA A 62 -12.56 -3.00 -8.62
N GLY A 63 -13.17 -2.62 -9.76
CA GLY A 63 -14.22 -1.61 -9.85
C GLY A 63 -13.68 -0.18 -9.92
N THR A 64 -14.60 0.78 -9.89
CA THR A 64 -14.32 2.22 -9.95
C THR A 64 -14.95 2.92 -8.75
N ALA A 65 -14.18 3.77 -8.07
CA ALA A 65 -14.73 4.68 -7.07
C ALA A 65 -15.07 6.01 -7.76
N THR A 66 -16.36 6.31 -7.89
CA THR A 66 -16.82 7.59 -8.42
C THR A 66 -16.70 8.67 -7.34
N LEU A 67 -16.18 9.83 -7.72
CA LEU A 67 -16.12 11.01 -6.86
C LEU A 67 -17.20 12.00 -7.33
N GLU A 68 -18.08 12.37 -6.41
CA GLU A 68 -19.03 13.46 -6.63
C GLU A 68 -18.45 14.72 -6.02
N LEU A 69 -18.15 15.71 -6.86
CA LEU A 69 -17.69 17.01 -6.42
C LEU A 69 -18.89 17.82 -5.94
N GLY A 70 -18.74 18.53 -4.83
CA GLY A 70 -19.75 19.47 -4.38
C GLY A 70 -19.75 20.72 -5.26
N ASP A 71 -20.93 21.22 -5.61
CA ASP A 71 -21.12 22.42 -6.45
C ASP A 71 -20.93 23.74 -5.68
N GLU A 72 -20.21 23.75 -4.56
CA GLU A 72 -20.02 24.96 -3.74
C GLU A 72 -18.84 25.78 -4.27
N PRO A 73 -19.08 26.94 -4.92
CA PRO A 73 -18.00 27.73 -5.48
C PRO A 73 -17.25 28.54 -4.40
N MET A 74 -17.85 28.75 -3.22
CA MET A 74 -17.29 29.64 -2.21
C MET A 74 -16.42 28.89 -1.20
N LEU A 75 -15.14 29.27 -1.14
CA LEU A 75 -14.23 28.78 -0.11
C LEU A 75 -14.62 29.35 1.25
N ARG A 76 -14.96 28.47 2.19
CA ARG A 76 -15.24 28.81 3.59
C ARG A 76 -14.72 27.73 4.52
N HIS A 77 -14.69 28.06 5.82
CA HIS A 77 -14.30 27.08 6.82
C HIS A 77 -15.41 26.03 6.99
N HIS A 78 -15.04 24.75 6.84
CA HIS A 78 -15.96 23.63 7.06
C HIS A 78 -15.53 22.83 8.29
N HIS A 79 -16.44 22.67 9.25
CA HIS A 79 -16.27 21.70 10.32
C HIS A 79 -16.90 20.36 9.92
N ILE A 80 -16.08 19.45 9.39
CA ILE A 80 -16.52 18.15 8.87
C ILE A 80 -16.65 17.15 10.03
N ARG A 81 -17.89 16.77 10.36
CA ARG A 81 -18.20 15.83 11.46
C ARG A 81 -18.10 14.37 10.99
N THR A 82 -16.92 13.78 11.10
CA THR A 82 -16.66 12.42 10.59
C THR A 82 -16.93 11.29 11.61
N LYS A 83 -17.18 11.62 12.88
CA LYS A 83 -17.36 10.64 13.97
C LYS A 83 -18.49 9.65 13.70
N ASN A 84 -19.59 10.11 13.09
CA ASN A 84 -20.81 9.34 12.89
C ASN A 84 -21.00 8.86 11.44
N ILE A 85 -19.96 8.94 10.60
CA ILE A 85 -20.02 8.34 9.25
C ILE A 85 -20.41 6.86 9.39
N HIS A 86 -21.30 6.38 8.52
CA HIS A 86 -21.75 5.01 8.56
C HIS A 86 -20.56 4.05 8.39
N ARG A 87 -20.55 2.98 9.19
CA ARG A 87 -19.54 1.93 9.01
C ARG A 87 -19.94 1.12 7.78
N SER A 88 -19.00 0.87 6.89
CA SER A 88 -19.26 0.06 5.70
C SER A 88 -17.96 -0.56 5.21
N GLY A 89 -18.09 -1.67 4.47
CA GLY A 89 -16.99 -2.31 3.75
C GLY A 89 -15.77 -2.63 4.61
N ASP A 90 -14.64 -2.77 3.92
CA ASP A 90 -13.31 -2.98 4.47
C ASP A 90 -12.46 -1.69 4.39
N PRO A 91 -11.17 -1.69 4.80
CA PRO A 91 -10.30 -0.52 4.69
C PRO A 91 -10.15 0.07 3.28
N ILE A 92 -10.46 -0.67 2.21
CA ILE A 92 -10.32 -0.24 0.82
C ILE A 92 -11.66 0.28 0.28
N THR A 93 -12.73 -0.49 0.47
CA THR A 93 -14.07 -0.27 -0.10
C THR A 93 -14.95 0.62 0.78
N GLY A 94 -14.72 0.63 2.10
CA GLY A 94 -15.45 1.45 3.08
C GLY A 94 -15.00 2.91 3.17
N ARG A 95 -14.16 3.37 2.24
CA ARG A 95 -13.62 4.73 2.21
C ARG A 95 -14.66 5.71 1.69
N VAL A 96 -14.91 6.76 2.45
CA VAL A 96 -15.77 7.89 2.06
C VAL A 96 -14.87 9.06 1.66
N PRO A 97 -14.92 9.57 0.41
CA PRO A 97 -14.18 10.75 0.00
C PRO A 97 -14.74 11.98 0.73
N LEU A 98 -13.85 12.85 1.24
CA LEU A 98 -14.24 14.06 1.97
C LEU A 98 -13.82 15.33 1.24
N LEU A 99 -12.59 15.37 0.74
CA LEU A 99 -11.99 16.52 0.07
C LEU A 99 -11.16 16.02 -1.09
N CYS A 100 -11.21 16.69 -2.23
CA CYS A 100 -10.38 16.35 -3.38
C CYS A 100 -10.01 17.58 -4.20
N ASN A 101 -8.90 17.48 -4.90
CA ASN A 101 -8.49 18.34 -6.00
C ASN A 101 -7.82 17.47 -7.07
N ASP A 102 -7.16 18.09 -8.04
CA ASP A 102 -6.52 17.39 -9.16
C ASP A 102 -5.33 16.50 -8.73
N ASP A 103 -4.78 16.69 -7.54
CA ASP A 103 -3.57 15.99 -7.06
C ASP A 103 -3.85 14.95 -5.96
N VAL A 104 -4.83 15.23 -5.09
CA VAL A 104 -5.07 14.44 -3.87
C VAL A 104 -6.56 14.30 -3.58
N THR A 105 -6.93 13.12 -3.08
CA THR A 105 -8.22 12.90 -2.45
C THR A 105 -8.02 12.42 -1.02
N LEU A 106 -8.64 13.11 -0.07
CA LEU A 106 -8.64 12.80 1.35
C LEU A 106 -9.88 11.98 1.68
N TYR A 107 -9.66 10.77 2.18
CA TYR A 107 -10.72 9.83 2.54
C TYR A 107 -10.82 9.65 4.06
N ARG A 108 -12.01 9.30 4.53
CA ARG A 108 -12.21 8.71 5.85
C ARG A 108 -12.85 7.34 5.70
N CYS A 109 -12.26 6.34 6.34
CA CYS A 109 -12.85 5.01 6.43
C CYS A 109 -13.27 4.73 7.88
N ARG A 110 -14.46 4.17 8.05
CA ARG A 110 -14.87 3.45 9.25
C ARG A 110 -15.24 2.03 8.83
N ALA A 111 -14.23 1.18 8.67
CA ALA A 111 -14.45 -0.18 8.19
C ALA A 111 -15.41 -0.96 9.11
N GLU A 112 -16.34 -1.68 8.50
CA GLU A 112 -17.21 -2.62 9.19
C GLU A 112 -16.53 -4.00 9.31
N LYS A 113 -15.80 -4.38 8.28
CA LYS A 113 -15.13 -5.67 8.11
C LYS A 113 -13.61 -5.50 8.04
N PRO A 114 -12.82 -6.52 8.41
CA PRO A 114 -11.40 -6.56 8.06
C PRO A 114 -11.24 -6.65 6.52
N GLN A 115 -10.05 -6.29 6.03
CA GLN A 115 -9.69 -6.60 4.65
C GLN A 115 -9.54 -8.11 4.50
N GLU A 116 -10.25 -8.72 3.55
CA GLU A 116 -10.05 -10.11 3.15
C GLU A 116 -8.85 -10.18 2.19
N GLU A 117 -7.99 -11.18 2.37
CA GLU A 117 -6.81 -11.42 1.50
C GLU A 117 -7.18 -12.17 0.22
#